data_AF-A0A7Y3EVT6-F1
#
_entry.id   AF-A0A7Y3EVT6-F1
#
_cell.length_a   1.000
_cell.length_b   1.000
_cell.length_c   1.000
_cell.angle_alpha   90.00
_cell.angle_beta   90.00
_cell.angle_gamma   90.00
#
_symmetry.space_group_name_H-M   'P 1'
#
loop_
_entity.id
_entity.type
_entity.pdbx_description
1 polymer ?
#
loop_
_entity_poly.entity_id
_entity_poly.type
_entity_poly.pdbx_seq_one_letter_code
_entity_poly.pdbx_strand_id
1 'polypeptide(L)'
;MTRNQNSNQKTIAAVSDGVLVSLRRIIQAIDLHSRQLVRQHGITTPQLLILKEVEAEGAITVSRLANKISLKQTTVTDILNRLEKKELVRRTKDVNDRRRVLIEETDAGKKLPEKEGWPAGIRGSRLRRCCLKPSIAGCTKQTGFQFE
;
A
#
# COMPACT_ATOMS: atom_id res chain seq x y z
N MET A 1 -52.19 9.59 13.87
CA MET A 1 -51.22 8.50 13.63
C MET A 1 -49.88 9.06 13.11
N THR A 2 -49.06 9.74 13.95
CA THR A 2 -47.79 10.38 13.50
C THR A 2 -46.64 10.32 14.54
N ARG A 3 -46.62 9.33 15.45
CA ARG A 3 -45.61 9.26 16.53
C ARG A 3 -44.39 8.36 16.22
N ASN A 4 -44.43 7.57 15.13
CA ASN A 4 -43.41 6.56 14.82
C ASN A 4 -42.31 7.02 13.83
N GLN A 5 -42.50 8.16 13.15
CA GLN A 5 -41.53 8.71 12.19
C GLN A 5 -40.39 9.47 12.90
N ASN A 6 -40.65 10.05 14.08
CA ASN A 6 -39.68 10.90 14.81
C ASN A 6 -38.62 10.11 15.59
N SER A 7 -38.92 8.87 16.00
CA SER A 7 -37.95 8.00 16.69
C SER A 7 -36.92 7.43 15.72
N ASN A 8 -37.35 7.04 14.52
CA ASN A 8 -36.45 6.45 13.53
C ASN A 8 -35.47 7.48 12.94
N GLN A 9 -35.94 8.70 12.66
CA GLN A 9 -35.09 9.79 12.17
C GLN A 9 -34.01 10.19 13.18
N LYS A 10 -34.33 10.16 14.49
CA LYS A 10 -33.40 10.50 15.57
C LYS A 10 -32.31 9.44 15.75
N THR A 11 -32.64 8.17 15.58
CA THR A 11 -31.67 7.05 15.64
C THR A 11 -30.73 7.08 14.44
N ILE A 12 -31.24 7.34 13.22
CA ILE A 12 -30.41 7.45 12.01
C ILE A 12 -29.43 8.64 12.11
N ALA A 13 -29.88 9.77 12.67
CA ALA A 13 -29.00 10.92 12.92
C ALA A 13 -27.89 10.59 13.94
N ALA A 14 -28.23 9.94 15.05
CA ALA A 14 -27.25 9.56 16.07
C ALA A 14 -26.23 8.50 15.57
N VAL A 15 -26.68 7.54 14.76
CA VAL A 15 -25.79 6.57 14.10
C VAL A 15 -24.86 7.28 13.09
N SER A 16 -25.41 8.22 12.32
CA SER A 16 -24.62 9.03 11.37
C SER A 16 -23.55 9.85 12.08
N ASP A 17 -23.87 10.47 13.22
CA ASP A 17 -22.91 11.24 14.02
C ASP A 17 -21.78 10.36 14.57
N GLY A 18 -22.11 9.15 15.05
CA GLY A 18 -21.12 8.17 15.53
C GLY A 18 -20.15 7.72 14.44
N VAL A 19 -20.66 7.51 13.21
CA VAL A 19 -19.83 7.18 12.04
C VAL A 19 -18.91 8.34 11.67
N LEU A 20 -19.43 9.57 11.62
CA LEU A 20 -18.63 10.76 11.29
C LEU A 20 -17.53 11.02 12.33
N VAL A 21 -17.83 10.85 13.62
CA VAL A 21 -16.83 10.95 14.69
C VAL A 21 -15.75 9.89 14.54
N SER A 22 -16.13 8.65 14.23
CA SER A 22 -15.18 7.55 14.02
C SER A 22 -14.29 7.82 12.80
N LEU A 23 -14.88 8.27 11.69
CA LEU A 23 -14.15 8.65 10.49
C LEU A 23 -13.15 9.79 10.77
N ARG A 24 -13.58 10.84 11.49
CA ARG A 24 -12.69 11.94 11.89
C ARG A 24 -11.50 11.44 12.72
N ARG A 25 -11.74 10.55 13.68
CA ARG A 25 -10.67 9.96 14.51
C ARG A 25 -9.67 9.17 13.66
N ILE A 26 -10.15 8.41 12.67
CA ILE A 26 -9.30 7.68 11.73
C ILE A 26 -8.46 8.64 10.89
N ILE A 27 -9.06 9.69 10.33
CA ILE A 27 -8.33 10.71 9.55
C ILE A 27 -7.26 11.38 10.40
N GLN A 28 -7.57 11.76 11.65
CA GLN A 28 -6.59 12.36 12.57
C GLN A 28 -5.44 11.40 12.89
N ALA A 29 -5.73 10.12 13.13
CA ALA A 29 -4.70 9.12 13.37
C ALA A 29 -3.77 8.95 12.14
N ILE A 30 -4.34 8.93 10.93
CA ILE A 30 -3.59 8.87 9.67
C ILE A 30 -2.70 10.11 9.51
N ASP A 31 -3.22 11.30 9.82
CA ASP A 31 -2.45 12.55 9.73
C ASP A 31 -1.29 12.59 10.74
N LEU A 32 -1.51 12.12 11.97
CA LEU A 32 -0.46 12.02 12.98
C LEU A 32 0.64 11.06 12.53
N HIS A 33 0.27 9.90 11.99
CA HIS A 33 1.22 8.94 11.44
C HIS A 33 1.98 9.53 10.24
N SER A 34 1.29 10.22 9.33
CA SER A 34 1.92 10.92 8.20
C SER A 34 2.97 11.95 8.65
N ARG A 35 2.67 12.72 9.71
CA ARG A 35 3.64 13.68 10.29
C ARG A 35 4.84 12.98 10.92
N GLN A 36 4.64 11.83 11.55
CA GLN A 36 5.72 11.03 12.10
C GLN A 36 6.64 10.48 11.00
N LEU A 37 6.06 9.94 9.92
CA LEU A 37 6.81 9.48 8.75
C LEU A 37 7.67 10.58 8.14
N VAL A 38 7.12 11.79 8.02
CA VAL A 38 7.88 12.94 7.52
C VAL A 38 9.04 13.29 8.44
N ARG A 39 8.86 13.21 9.76
CA ARG A 39 9.94 13.51 10.73
C ARG A 39 11.05 12.46 10.73
N GLN A 40 10.71 11.18 10.59
CA GLN A 40 11.68 10.08 10.71
C GLN A 40 12.35 9.75 9.37
N HIS A 41 11.61 9.87 8.27
CA HIS A 41 12.02 9.37 6.96
C HIS A 41 11.86 10.40 5.83
N GLY A 42 11.36 11.60 6.15
CA GLY A 42 11.15 12.66 5.17
C GLY A 42 10.01 12.38 4.18
N ILE A 43 9.27 11.28 4.29
CA ILE A 43 8.26 10.83 3.32
C ILE A 43 6.84 10.90 3.90
N THR A 44 5.85 11.06 3.03
CA THR A 44 4.42 11.09 3.42
C THR A 44 3.76 9.71 3.26
N THR A 45 2.58 9.51 3.88
CA THR A 45 1.84 8.25 3.74
C THR A 45 1.54 7.86 2.28
N PRO A 46 1.08 8.76 1.39
CA PRO A 46 0.87 8.41 -0.02
C PRO A 46 2.16 8.03 -0.76
N GLN A 47 3.30 8.64 -0.40
CA GLN A 47 4.62 8.29 -0.95
C GLN A 47 5.00 6.86 -0.56
N LEU A 48 4.81 6.50 0.71
CA LEU A 48 5.06 5.16 1.21
C LEU A 48 4.15 4.11 0.57
N LEU A 49 2.87 4.42 0.38
CA LEU A 49 1.91 3.52 -0.30
C LEU A 49 2.34 3.22 -1.74
N ILE A 50 2.82 4.22 -2.47
CA ILE A 50 3.33 4.03 -3.83
C ILE A 50 4.57 3.12 -3.84
N LEU A 51 5.54 3.36 -2.95
CA LEU A 51 6.74 2.51 -2.85
C LEU A 51 6.36 1.05 -2.63
N LYS A 52 5.45 0.78 -1.69
CA LYS A 52 4.97 -0.58 -1.42
C LYS A 52 4.23 -1.23 -2.59
N GLU A 53 3.42 -0.48 -3.33
CA GLU A 53 2.71 -1.04 -4.48
C GLU A 53 3.69 -1.35 -5.62
N VAL A 54 4.72 -0.53 -5.81
CA VAL A 54 5.81 -0.79 -6.76
C VAL A 54 6.64 -2.01 -6.32
N GLU A 55 6.96 -2.15 -5.03
CA GLU A 55 7.62 -3.34 -4.48
C GLU A 55 6.76 -4.61 -4.71
N ALA A 56 5.45 -4.48 -4.50
CA ALA A 56 4.51 -5.58 -4.60
C ALA A 56 4.30 -6.09 -6.02
N GLU A 57 4.27 -5.20 -7.02
CA GLU A 57 4.02 -5.53 -8.43
C GLU A 57 5.31 -5.63 -9.27
N GLY A 58 6.41 -5.03 -8.80
CA GLY A 58 7.62 -4.81 -9.59
C GLY A 58 7.46 -3.63 -10.56
N ALA A 59 8.06 -3.75 -11.75
CA ALA A 59 7.96 -2.72 -12.78
C ALA A 59 6.50 -2.47 -13.21
N ILE A 60 5.96 -1.30 -12.87
CA ILE A 60 4.54 -0.96 -13.06
C ILE A 60 4.34 0.36 -13.80
N THR A 61 3.29 0.48 -14.60
CA THR A 61 2.94 1.74 -15.27
C THR A 61 2.21 2.71 -14.34
N VAL A 62 2.35 4.02 -14.59
CA VAL A 62 1.68 5.08 -13.82
C VAL A 62 0.16 4.86 -13.76
N SER A 63 -0.47 4.51 -14.89
CA SER A 63 -1.92 4.30 -14.96
C SER A 63 -2.39 3.15 -14.08
N ARG A 64 -1.63 2.04 -14.06
CA ARG A 64 -1.97 0.87 -13.25
C ARG A 64 -1.75 1.15 -11.77
N LEU A 65 -0.67 1.86 -11.43
CA LEU A 65 -0.39 2.31 -10.07
C LEU A 65 -1.51 3.22 -9.54
N ALA A 66 -1.96 4.19 -10.32
CA ALA A 66 -3.04 5.11 -9.96
C ALA A 66 -4.35 4.37 -9.64
N ASN A 67 -4.72 3.37 -10.46
CA ASN A 67 -5.89 2.55 -10.23
C ASN A 67 -5.78 1.72 -8.94
N LYS A 68 -4.59 1.15 -8.66
CA LYS A 68 -4.37 0.33 -7.46
C LYS A 68 -4.51 1.13 -6.16
N ILE A 69 -3.97 2.34 -6.13
CA ILE A 69 -4.02 3.20 -4.94
C ILE A 69 -5.25 4.11 -4.91
N SER A 70 -6.17 3.98 -5.88
CA SER A 70 -7.40 4.78 -5.98
C SER A 70 -7.13 6.30 -5.95
N LEU A 71 -6.06 6.74 -6.61
CA LEU A 71 -5.70 8.17 -6.75
C LEU A 71 -5.76 8.61 -8.21
N LYS A 72 -5.97 9.92 -8.42
CA LYS A 72 -5.88 10.52 -9.75
C LYS A 72 -4.45 10.37 -10.30
N GLN A 73 -4.33 10.10 -11.59
CA GLN A 73 -3.04 9.92 -12.27
C GLN A 73 -2.11 11.13 -12.12
N THR A 74 -2.67 12.34 -12.10
CA THR A 74 -1.92 13.59 -11.88
C THR A 74 -1.23 13.58 -10.52
N THR A 75 -1.97 13.26 -9.45
CA THR A 75 -1.45 13.16 -8.08
C THR A 75 -0.37 12.09 -7.96
N VAL A 76 -0.57 10.93 -8.59
CA VAL A 76 0.46 9.87 -8.61
C VAL A 76 1.73 10.35 -9.31
N THR A 77 1.58 11.03 -10.44
CA THR A 77 2.72 11.58 -11.19
C THR A 77 3.51 12.58 -10.35
N ASP A 78 2.83 13.48 -9.65
CA ASP A 78 3.47 14.46 -8.75
C ASP A 78 4.20 13.78 -7.59
N ILE A 79 3.62 12.73 -7.01
CA ILE A 79 4.26 11.96 -5.95
C ILE A 79 5.50 11.24 -6.48
N LEU A 80 5.41 10.59 -7.64
CA LEU A 80 6.53 9.92 -8.28
C LEU A 80 7.68 10.88 -8.59
N ASN A 81 7.38 12.08 -9.08
CA ASN A 81 8.40 13.10 -9.33
C ASN A 81 9.16 13.48 -8.04
N ARG A 82 8.47 13.52 -6.89
CA ARG A 82 9.09 13.76 -5.58
C ARG A 82 9.91 12.57 -5.08
N LEU A 83 9.47 11.34 -5.36
CA LEU A 83 10.19 10.11 -5.00
C LEU A 83 11.45 9.92 -5.85
N GLU A 84 11.38 10.27 -7.14
CA GLU A 84 12.51 10.25 -8.07
C GLU A 84 13.59 11.27 -7.68
N LYS A 85 13.19 12.49 -7.27
CA LYS A 85 14.10 13.49 -6.69
C LYS A 85 14.83 13.03 -5.42
N LYS A 86 14.26 12.05 -4.71
CA LYS A 86 14.86 11.43 -3.52
C LYS A 86 15.59 10.12 -3.84
N GLU A 87 15.71 9.79 -5.12
CA GLU A 87 16.37 8.57 -5.62
C GLU A 87 15.76 7.27 -5.09
N LEU A 88 14.48 7.30 -4.67
CA LEU A 88 13.77 6.11 -4.14
C LEU A 88 13.12 5.29 -5.26
N VAL A 89 12.87 5.91 -6.40
CA VAL A 89 12.20 5.34 -7.56
C VAL A 89 12.93 5.78 -8.81
N ARG A 90 12.96 4.90 -9.82
CA ARG A 90 13.47 5.19 -11.17
C ARG A 90 12.37 4.96 -12.20
N ARG A 91 12.36 5.78 -13.24
CA ARG A 91 11.54 5.57 -14.44
C ARG A 91 12.40 4.97 -15.55
N THR A 92 11.97 3.84 -16.07
CA THR A 92 12.65 3.12 -17.15
C THR A 92 11.68 3.01 -18.33
N LYS A 93 12.16 3.25 -19.56
CA LYS A 93 11.36 2.98 -20.76
C LYS A 93 11.26 1.46 -20.94
N ASP A 94 10.07 0.96 -21.20
CA ASP A 94 9.87 -0.47 -21.46
C ASP A 94 10.68 -0.88 -22.71
N VAL A 95 11.39 -2.01 -22.58
CA VAL A 95 12.24 -2.57 -23.65
C VAL A 95 11.38 -3.09 -24.80
N ASN A 96 10.18 -3.58 -24.50
CA ASN A 96 9.26 -4.15 -25.49
C ASN A 96 8.40 -3.09 -26.17
N ASP A 97 8.07 -2.00 -25.46
CA ASP A 97 7.29 -0.89 -26.00
C ASP A 97 7.83 0.45 -25.48
N ARG A 98 8.62 1.13 -26.31
CA ARG A 98 9.25 2.42 -25.98
C ARG A 98 8.25 3.54 -25.65
N ARG A 99 6.96 3.34 -25.93
CA ARG A 99 5.89 4.29 -25.57
C ARG A 99 5.46 4.15 -24.11
N ARG A 100 5.83 3.07 -23.43
CA ARG A 100 5.46 2.80 -22.04
C ARG A 100 6.59 3.17 -21.11
N VAL A 101 6.24 3.86 -20.03
CA VAL A 101 7.15 4.18 -18.92
C VAL A 101 6.80 3.27 -17.76
N LEU A 102 7.79 2.52 -17.31
CA LEU A 102 7.73 1.66 -16.14
C LEU A 102 8.38 2.37 -14.95
N ILE A 103 7.80 2.15 -13.80
CA ILE A 103 8.25 2.65 -12.51
C ILE A 103 8.88 1.47 -11.77
N GLU A 104 10.12 1.64 -11.34
CA GLU A 104 10.88 0.64 -10.61
C GLU A 104 11.43 1.24 -9.32
N GLU A 105 11.49 0.44 -8.27
CA GLU A 105 12.03 0.87 -6.99
C GLU A 105 13.56 0.72 -6.97
N THR A 106 14.26 1.70 -6.40
CA THR A 106 15.71 1.62 -6.19
C THR A 106 16.04 0.85 -4.91
N ASP A 107 17.30 0.48 -4.72
CA ASP A 107 17.72 -0.20 -3.49
C ASP A 107 17.59 0.70 -2.24
N ALA A 108 17.59 2.02 -2.42
CA ALA A 108 17.27 2.96 -1.34
C ALA A 108 15.77 2.96 -1.01
N GLY A 109 14.91 2.86 -2.04
CA GLY A 109 13.46 2.71 -1.87
C GLY A 109 13.10 1.46 -1.06
N LYS A 110 13.66 0.30 -1.42
CA LYS A 110 13.39 -1.00 -0.78
C LYS A 110 13.68 -1.03 0.73
N LYS A 111 14.66 -0.24 1.19
CA LYS A 111 15.09 -0.21 2.61
C LYS A 111 14.18 0.63 3.51
N LEU A 112 13.30 1.46 2.95
CA LEU A 112 12.38 2.32 3.71
C LEU A 112 11.17 1.57 4.29
N PRO A 113 10.40 0.80 3.51
CA PRO A 113 9.19 0.13 4.03
C PRO A 113 9.49 -0.96 5.05
N GLU A 114 10.69 -1.56 5.02
CA GLU A 114 11.13 -2.59 5.98
C GLU A 114 11.32 -2.04 7.40
N LYS A 115 11.75 -0.77 7.52
CA LYS A 115 12.01 -0.14 8.83
C LYS A 115 10.75 0.28 9.58
N GLU A 116 9.64 0.48 8.88
CA GLU A 116 8.50 1.26 9.37
C GLU A 116 7.35 0.42 9.95
N GLY A 117 7.48 -0.91 10.06
CA GLY A 117 6.58 -1.72 10.90
C GLY A 117 5.08 -1.47 10.72
N TRP A 118 4.59 -1.41 9.47
CA TRP A 118 3.17 -1.19 9.18
C TRP A 118 2.32 -2.42 9.59
N PRO A 119 1.10 -2.24 10.13
CA PRO A 119 0.22 -3.37 10.43
C PRO A 119 -0.10 -4.15 9.15
N ALA A 120 0.36 -5.40 9.10
CA ALA A 120 0.31 -6.32 7.98
C ALA A 120 -1.07 -6.51 7.27
N GLY A 121 -2.15 -5.98 7.83
CA GLY A 121 -3.53 -6.12 7.37
C GLY A 121 -3.97 -5.20 6.22
N ILE A 122 -3.22 -4.14 5.89
CA ILE A 122 -3.46 -3.31 4.69
C ILE A 122 -2.51 -3.71 3.54
N ARG A 123 -2.02 -4.96 3.55
CA ARG A 123 -1.40 -5.53 2.36
C ARG A 123 -2.53 -5.81 1.38
N GLY A 124 -2.62 -5.00 0.33
CA GLY A 124 -3.49 -5.25 -0.82
C GLY A 124 -3.41 -6.72 -1.17
N SER A 125 -4.58 -7.34 -1.23
CA SER A 125 -4.81 -8.77 -1.40
C SER A 125 -4.07 -9.33 -2.63
N ARG A 126 -2.84 -9.78 -2.38
CA ARG A 126 -2.22 -10.88 -3.11
C ARG A 126 -1.28 -11.57 -2.13
N LEU A 127 -1.73 -12.72 -1.62
CA LEU A 127 -0.89 -13.71 -0.98
C LEU A 127 0.36 -13.92 -1.83
N ARG A 128 1.45 -13.24 -1.48
CA ARG A 128 2.77 -13.85 -1.66
C ARG A 128 2.70 -15.07 -0.76
N ARG A 129 2.80 -16.26 -1.38
CA ARG A 129 3.11 -17.50 -0.69
C ARG A 129 4.23 -17.16 0.29
N CYS A 130 3.87 -16.97 1.56
CA CYS A 130 4.84 -17.09 2.61
C CYS A 130 5.34 -18.52 2.44
N CYS A 131 6.63 -18.65 2.12
CA CYS A 131 7.41 -19.77 2.60
C CYS A 131 7.36 -19.69 4.13
N LEU A 132 6.21 -20.02 4.71
CA LEU A 132 6.10 -20.39 6.10
C LEU A 132 6.83 -21.72 6.17
N LYS A 133 8.10 -21.64 6.60
CA LYS A 133 8.90 -22.81 6.96
C LYS A 133 8.03 -23.69 7.87
N PRO A 134 7.80 -24.97 7.56
CA PRO A 134 7.45 -25.92 8.59
C PRO A 134 8.74 -26.26 9.31
N SER A 135 9.06 -25.52 10.37
CA SER A 135 9.97 -26.02 11.40
C SER A 135 9.10 -26.59 12.53
N ILE A 136 8.59 -27.79 12.30
CA ILE A 136 8.28 -28.76 13.36
C ILE A 136 8.20 -30.15 12.72
N ALA A 137 9.21 -30.96 13.05
CA ALA A 137 9.27 -32.42 13.09
C ALA A 137 8.67 -33.24 11.92
N GLY A 138 9.54 -33.98 11.22
CA GLY A 138 9.17 -35.22 10.54
C GLY A 138 9.26 -35.20 9.02
N CYS A 139 10.42 -34.87 8.44
CA CYS A 139 10.70 -35.20 7.04
C CYS A 139 11.81 -36.27 7.00
N THR A 140 11.39 -37.53 7.17
CA THR A 140 12.23 -38.70 6.96
C THR A 140 12.48 -38.88 5.46
N LYS A 141 13.78 -38.91 5.14
CA LYS A 141 14.44 -39.32 3.90
C LYS A 141 13.57 -40.10 2.89
N GLN A 142 13.58 -39.64 1.65
CA GLN A 142 13.76 -40.55 0.51
C GLN A 142 14.50 -39.83 -0.61
N THR A 143 15.79 -40.12 -0.64
CA THR A 143 16.71 -39.96 -1.75
C THR A 143 16.28 -40.82 -2.94
N GLY A 144 16.41 -40.26 -4.14
CA GLY A 144 16.58 -41.00 -5.39
C GLY A 144 15.49 -40.70 -6.41
N PHE A 145 15.86 -40.03 -7.49
CA PHE A 145 15.91 -40.67 -8.81
C PHE A 145 16.59 -39.74 -9.83
N GLN A 146 17.52 -40.34 -10.58
CA GLN A 146 18.43 -39.71 -11.54
C GLN A 146 17.76 -39.38 -12.87
N PHE A 147 18.37 -38.43 -13.57
CA PHE A 147 18.27 -38.20 -15.01
C PHE A 147 18.71 -39.45 -15.79
N GLU A 148 17.83 -39.97 -16.64
CA GLU A 148 18.00 -40.21 -18.09
C GLU A 148 16.64 -40.54 -18.72
#